data_AF-A0A9D2W0G7-F1
#
_entry.id   AF-A0A9D2W0G7-F1
#
_cell.length_a   1.000
_cell.length_b   1.000
_cell.length_c   1.000
_cell.angle_alpha   90.00
_cell.angle_beta   90.00
_cell.angle_gamma   90.00
#
_symmetry.space_group_name_H-M   'P 1'
#
loop_
_entity.id
_entity.type
_entity.pdbx_description
1 polymer ?
#
loop_
_entity_poly.entity_id
_entity_poly.type
_entity_poly.pdbx_seq_one_letter_code
_entity_poly.pdbx_strand_id
1 'polypeptide(L)'
;LPIDKIIGRIYPVFGAALLFMAVGIMVMLYVHRPDLPELWEGMPNPQPEGLPIFPIMFISIACGAISGFHATQSPMMARCMTNECQGRPIFYGAMVCEGIVALIWAAAATYFFHREGFAESNAAVVVNDITVGWLGTFGSILAMLGVIAAPITSGDTAFRSARLIVADTLKIDQKSVLKRLYICVPMFLAAIGILVYSMSDADGFARIWRYFAWSNQTLAVFTLWAVTVWLFREGKCYWITLIPALFMTAVCTTYLFIAPEGFSWAADTSYTLGGVCVAIAAVWFAVWAWKLRKKGL
;
A
#
# COMPACT_ATOMS: atom_id res chain seq x y z
N LEU A 1 12.52 12.45 -16.93
CA LEU A 1 12.99 11.04 -17.01
C LEU A 1 12.00 10.30 -17.86
N PRO A 2 12.33 9.89 -19.10
CA PRO A 2 11.38 9.15 -19.91
C PRO A 2 11.23 7.75 -19.31
N ILE A 3 9.98 7.36 -19.05
CA ILE A 3 9.61 5.93 -19.09
C ILE A 3 10.09 5.42 -20.46
N ASP A 4 10.62 4.20 -20.52
CA ASP A 4 10.97 3.60 -21.81
C ASP A 4 9.74 3.70 -22.73
N LYS A 5 9.92 4.25 -23.93
CA LYS A 5 8.82 4.52 -24.86
C LYS A 5 8.05 3.25 -25.22
N ILE A 6 8.69 2.08 -25.15
CA ILE A 6 8.05 0.79 -25.38
C ILE A 6 7.15 0.43 -24.20
N ILE A 7 7.70 0.51 -22.99
CA ILE A 7 6.99 0.19 -21.75
C ILE A 7 5.77 1.11 -21.55
N GLY A 8 5.95 2.42 -21.78
CA GLY A 8 4.86 3.40 -21.67
C GLY A 8 3.71 3.20 -22.66
N ARG A 9 3.91 2.45 -23.76
CA ARG A 9 2.84 2.09 -24.70
C ARG A 9 2.04 0.88 -24.26
N ILE A 10 2.63 -0.01 -23.45
CA ILE A 10 2.01 -1.25 -23.02
C ILE A 10 1.21 -1.05 -21.72
N TYR A 11 1.66 -0.16 -20.84
CA TYR A 11 1.00 0.09 -19.54
C TYR A 11 -0.50 0.44 -19.62
N PRO A 12 -0.98 1.26 -20.59
CA PRO A 12 -2.40 1.52 -20.74
C PRO A 12 -3.22 0.26 -21.06
N VAL A 13 -2.64 -0.72 -21.78
CA VAL A 13 -3.31 -1.99 -22.11
C VAL A 13 -3.50 -2.82 -20.85
N PHE A 14 -2.49 -2.91 -19.99
CA PHE A 14 -2.61 -3.60 -18.70
C PHE A 14 -3.62 -2.91 -17.77
N GLY A 15 -3.62 -1.57 -17.73
CA GLY A 15 -4.61 -0.81 -16.98
C GLY A 15 -6.04 -1.08 -17.47
N ALA A 16 -6.25 -1.08 -18.79
CA ALA A 16 -7.55 -1.40 -19.38
C ALA A 16 -7.98 -2.84 -19.07
N ALA A 17 -7.07 -3.81 -19.15
CA ALA A 17 -7.34 -5.20 -18.78
C ALA A 17 -7.75 -5.34 -17.30
N LEU A 18 -7.03 -4.68 -16.38
CA LEU A 18 -7.36 -4.66 -14.95
C LEU A 18 -8.74 -4.07 -14.68
N LEU A 19 -9.10 -2.97 -15.35
CA LEU A 19 -10.42 -2.34 -15.20
C LEU A 19 -11.53 -3.21 -15.80
N PHE A 20 -11.33 -3.74 -17.01
CA PHE A 20 -12.28 -4.65 -17.65
C PHE A 20 -12.60 -5.84 -16.76
N MET A 21 -11.58 -6.41 -16.14
CA MET A 21 -11.74 -7.50 -15.22
C MET A 21 -12.45 -7.13 -13.92
N ALA A 22 -12.09 -6.00 -13.30
CA ALA A 22 -12.76 -5.56 -12.09
C ALA A 22 -14.26 -5.38 -12.35
N VAL A 23 -14.61 -4.78 -13.50
CA VAL A 23 -16.00 -4.69 -13.94
C VAL A 23 -16.61 -6.07 -14.18
N GLY A 24 -15.87 -7.00 -14.80
CA GLY A 24 -16.32 -8.38 -15.01
C GLY A 24 -16.65 -9.11 -13.70
N ILE A 25 -15.77 -9.05 -12.71
CA ILE A 25 -16.00 -9.60 -11.37
C ILE A 25 -17.18 -8.91 -10.69
N MET A 26 -17.29 -7.59 -10.80
CA MET A 26 -18.43 -6.84 -10.26
C MET A 26 -19.76 -7.32 -10.87
N VAL A 27 -19.83 -7.52 -12.18
CA VAL A 27 -21.02 -8.07 -12.84
C VAL A 27 -21.30 -9.48 -12.32
N MET A 28 -20.28 -10.33 -12.17
CA MET A 28 -20.45 -11.69 -11.70
C MET A 28 -20.91 -11.79 -10.24
N LEU A 29 -20.57 -10.83 -9.38
CA LEU A 29 -21.13 -10.70 -8.04
C LEU A 29 -22.66 -10.54 -8.09
N TYR A 30 -23.19 -9.72 -9.01
CA TYR A 30 -24.63 -9.54 -9.16
C TYR A 30 -25.33 -10.72 -9.84
N VAL A 31 -24.63 -11.46 -10.70
CA VAL A 31 -25.17 -12.65 -11.38
C VAL A 31 -25.26 -13.83 -10.44
N HIS A 32 -24.17 -14.14 -9.73
CA HIS A 32 -24.11 -15.30 -8.82
C HIS A 32 -24.81 -15.03 -7.49
N ARG A 33 -24.92 -13.76 -7.07
CA ARG A 33 -25.51 -13.33 -5.79
C ARG A 33 -25.00 -14.18 -4.62
N PRO A 34 -23.68 -14.23 -4.41
CA PRO A 34 -23.12 -14.97 -3.29
C PRO A 34 -23.66 -14.41 -1.97
N ASP A 35 -23.96 -15.29 -1.02
CA ASP A 35 -24.21 -14.88 0.36
C ASP A 35 -22.89 -14.35 0.92
N LEU A 36 -22.82 -13.02 1.04
CA LEU A 36 -21.68 -12.32 1.62
C LEU A 36 -21.94 -12.14 3.11
N PRO A 37 -20.97 -12.47 3.98
CA PRO A 37 -21.12 -12.26 5.40
C PRO A 37 -21.28 -10.77 5.71
N GLU A 38 -22.23 -10.47 6.58
CA GLU A 38 -22.50 -9.12 7.03
C GLU A 38 -21.40 -8.61 7.98
N LEU A 39 -21.31 -7.29 8.15
CA LEU A 39 -20.25 -6.67 8.98
C LEU A 39 -20.20 -7.23 10.42
N TRP A 40 -21.35 -7.57 10.99
CA TRP A 40 -21.47 -8.12 12.35
C TRP A 40 -21.08 -9.60 12.45
N GLU A 41 -21.13 -10.36 11.35
CA GLU A 41 -20.74 -11.78 11.34
C GLU A 41 -19.23 -11.96 11.39
N GLY A 42 -18.46 -10.98 10.90
CA GLY A 42 -16.99 -10.93 11.00
C GLY A 42 -16.46 -10.38 12.32
N MET A 43 -17.34 -9.90 13.22
CA MET A 43 -16.96 -9.22 14.46
C MET A 43 -16.30 -10.13 15.53
N PRO A 44 -16.61 -11.45 15.61
CA PRO A 44 -15.88 -12.38 16.46
C PRO A 44 -14.42 -12.64 16.06
N ASN A 45 -13.88 -11.94 15.04
CA ASN A 45 -12.60 -12.23 14.40
C ASN A 45 -12.52 -13.70 13.94
N PRO A 46 -13.04 -14.03 12.74
CA PRO A 46 -13.08 -15.42 12.25
C PRO A 46 -11.69 -15.98 11.91
N GLN A 47 -10.61 -15.23 12.16
CA GLN A 47 -9.26 -15.64 11.84
C GLN A 47 -8.79 -16.78 12.79
N PRO A 48 -8.28 -17.91 12.27
CA PRO A 48 -7.98 -19.11 13.06
C PRO A 48 -6.90 -18.99 14.15
N GLU A 49 -5.95 -18.08 13.99
CA GLU A 49 -4.81 -17.81 14.88
C GLU A 49 -5.13 -16.77 15.98
N GLY A 50 -6.34 -16.18 15.98
CA GLY A 50 -6.77 -15.23 17.01
C GLY A 50 -6.03 -13.88 16.99
N LEU A 51 -5.37 -13.55 15.88
CA LEU A 51 -4.63 -12.29 15.72
C LEU A 51 -5.59 -11.09 15.75
N PRO A 52 -5.33 -10.03 16.53
CA PRO A 52 -6.26 -8.92 16.67
C PRO A 52 -6.44 -8.15 15.36
N ILE A 53 -7.70 -7.87 14.98
CA ILE A 53 -8.04 -7.15 13.74
C ILE A 53 -7.33 -5.79 13.68
N PHE A 54 -7.40 -5.02 14.77
CA PHE A 54 -6.60 -3.81 14.94
C PHE A 54 -5.32 -4.15 15.71
N PRO A 55 -4.12 -3.73 15.26
CA PRO A 55 -3.81 -2.94 14.07
C PRO A 55 -3.48 -3.79 12.84
N ILE A 56 -3.48 -5.12 12.95
CA ILE A 56 -2.89 -6.03 11.97
C ILE A 56 -3.54 -5.88 10.59
N MET A 57 -4.87 -5.72 10.52
CA MET A 57 -5.58 -5.50 9.26
C MET A 57 -4.98 -4.30 8.49
N PHE A 58 -4.83 -3.14 9.14
CA PHE A 58 -4.32 -1.92 8.50
C PHE A 58 -2.85 -2.02 8.05
N ILE A 59 -2.08 -2.92 8.66
CA ILE A 59 -0.75 -3.27 8.18
C ILE A 59 -0.85 -4.24 7.01
N SER A 60 -1.56 -5.36 7.16
CA SER A 60 -1.66 -6.42 6.15
C SER A 60 -2.22 -5.94 4.82
N ILE A 61 -3.28 -5.13 4.81
CA ILE A 61 -3.83 -4.49 3.61
C ILE A 61 -3.13 -3.16 3.29
N ALA A 62 -1.79 -3.12 3.37
CA ALA A 62 -0.99 -1.90 3.38
C ALA A 62 -1.45 -0.82 2.38
N CYS A 63 -1.21 -1.06 1.09
CA CYS A 63 -1.58 -0.11 0.03
C CYS A 63 -3.10 0.10 -0.11
N GLY A 64 -3.92 -0.84 0.37
CA GLY A 64 -5.38 -0.72 0.38
C GLY A 64 -5.90 0.18 1.51
N ALA A 65 -5.23 0.20 2.67
CA ALA A 65 -5.57 1.08 3.79
C ALA A 65 -5.07 2.51 3.54
N ILE A 66 -3.77 2.66 3.27
CA ILE A 66 -3.13 3.89 2.80
C ILE A 66 -1.72 3.57 2.32
N SER A 67 -1.28 4.19 1.23
CA SER A 67 0.03 3.88 0.64
C SER A 67 1.04 5.01 0.85
N GLY A 68 2.05 4.75 1.68
CA GLY A 68 3.21 5.63 1.81
C GLY A 68 4.11 5.63 0.56
N PHE A 69 4.18 4.51 -0.15
CA PHE A 69 4.96 4.38 -1.37
C PHE A 69 4.57 5.41 -2.44
N HIS A 70 3.29 5.70 -2.60
CA HIS A 70 2.83 6.75 -3.51
C HIS A 70 3.41 8.14 -3.20
N ALA A 71 3.72 8.43 -1.93
CA ALA A 71 4.39 9.68 -1.55
C ALA A 71 5.79 9.78 -2.17
N THR A 72 6.53 8.66 -2.25
CA THR A 72 7.87 8.63 -2.88
C THR A 72 7.81 8.76 -4.39
N GLN A 73 6.72 8.32 -5.02
CA GLN A 73 6.55 8.37 -6.47
C GLN A 73 5.99 9.70 -6.96
N SER A 74 5.22 10.40 -6.12
CA SER A 74 4.52 11.64 -6.47
C SER A 74 5.43 12.72 -7.08
N PRO A 75 6.66 12.97 -6.57
CA PRO A 75 7.57 13.94 -7.19
C PRO A 75 8.01 13.57 -8.61
N MET A 76 8.18 12.27 -8.90
CA MET A 76 8.53 11.84 -10.26
C MET A 76 7.36 12.05 -11.21
N MET A 77 6.14 11.73 -10.77
CA MET A 77 4.94 11.93 -11.57
C MET A 77 4.67 13.40 -11.82
N ALA A 78 4.80 14.25 -10.80
CA ALA A 78 4.63 15.70 -10.91
C ALA A 78 5.57 16.32 -11.96
N ARG A 79 6.83 15.84 -12.06
CA ARG A 79 7.81 16.30 -13.07
C ARG A 79 7.52 15.82 -14.49
N CYS A 80 6.62 14.84 -14.66
CA CYS A 80 6.20 14.32 -15.95
C CYS A 80 4.87 14.91 -16.42
N MET A 81 4.17 15.67 -15.58
CA MET A 81 2.94 16.35 -15.95
C MET A 81 3.25 17.56 -16.82
N THR A 82 2.41 17.79 -17.84
CA THR A 82 2.51 18.95 -18.71
C THR A 82 1.62 20.10 -18.26
N ASN A 83 0.58 19.80 -17.46
CA ASN A 83 -0.36 20.78 -16.95
C ASN A 83 -0.85 20.39 -15.54
N GLU A 84 -0.90 21.36 -14.64
CA GLU A 84 -1.39 21.18 -13.26
C GLU A 84 -2.86 20.71 -13.21
N CYS A 85 -3.66 21.02 -14.23
CA CYS A 85 -5.04 20.52 -14.36
C CYS A 85 -5.10 18.99 -14.41
N GLN A 86 -4.02 18.32 -14.82
CA GLN A 86 -3.92 16.86 -14.80
C GLN A 86 -3.72 16.29 -13.39
N GLY A 87 -3.41 17.13 -12.38
CA GLY A 87 -3.08 16.67 -11.03
C GLY A 87 -4.24 15.96 -10.34
N ARG A 88 -5.47 16.46 -10.49
CA ARG A 88 -6.65 15.80 -9.90
C ARG A 88 -6.89 14.42 -10.52
N PRO A 89 -6.95 14.24 -11.85
CA PRO A 89 -7.05 12.90 -12.44
C PRO A 89 -5.89 11.96 -12.08
N ILE A 90 -4.65 12.44 -12.14
CA ILE A 90 -3.45 11.59 -11.96
C ILE A 90 -3.26 11.14 -10.52
N PHE A 91 -3.44 12.03 -9.54
CA PHE A 91 -3.21 11.69 -8.14
C PHE A 91 -4.49 11.21 -7.46
N TYR A 92 -5.54 12.03 -7.45
CA TYR A 92 -6.78 11.70 -6.75
C TYR A 92 -7.61 10.67 -7.53
N GLY A 93 -7.76 10.85 -8.85
CA GLY A 93 -8.54 9.95 -9.69
C GLY A 93 -7.99 8.52 -9.69
N ALA A 94 -6.67 8.36 -9.81
CA ALA A 94 -6.02 7.05 -9.75
C ALA A 94 -6.29 6.32 -8.42
N MET A 95 -6.18 7.03 -7.29
CA MET A 95 -6.45 6.47 -5.96
C MET A 95 -7.91 6.01 -5.80
N VAL A 96 -8.87 6.77 -6.33
CA VAL A 96 -10.28 6.38 -6.32
C VAL A 96 -10.50 5.12 -7.16
N CYS A 97 -9.90 5.05 -8.35
CA CYS A 97 -9.97 3.85 -9.20
C CYS A 97 -9.37 2.62 -8.52
N GLU A 98 -8.19 2.74 -7.90
CA GLU A 98 -7.56 1.66 -7.14
C GLU A 98 -8.46 1.19 -5.98
N GLY A 99 -9.06 2.13 -5.24
CA GLY A 99 -9.99 1.82 -4.16
C GLY A 99 -11.23 1.05 -4.63
N ILE A 100 -11.84 1.46 -5.75
CA ILE A 100 -12.99 0.75 -6.33
C ILE A 100 -12.61 -0.68 -6.73
N VAL A 101 -11.48 -0.84 -7.42
CA VAL A 101 -10.98 -2.17 -7.81
C VAL A 101 -10.72 -3.02 -6.57
N ALA A 102 -10.05 -2.47 -5.55
CA ALA A 102 -9.76 -3.17 -4.30
C ALA A 102 -11.03 -3.64 -3.58
N LEU A 103 -12.07 -2.80 -3.52
CA LEU A 103 -13.35 -3.15 -2.88
C LEU A 103 -14.09 -4.28 -3.62
N ILE A 104 -14.08 -4.27 -4.96
CA ILE A 104 -14.67 -5.35 -5.77
C ILE A 104 -13.97 -6.68 -5.47
N TRP A 105 -12.64 -6.68 -5.47
CA TRP A 105 -11.85 -7.87 -5.18
C TRP A 105 -11.97 -8.33 -3.74
N ALA A 106 -12.07 -7.41 -2.77
CA ALA A 106 -12.33 -7.75 -1.38
C ALA A 106 -13.68 -8.49 -1.25
N ALA A 107 -14.75 -7.98 -1.85
CA ALA A 107 -16.06 -8.62 -1.83
C ALA A 107 -16.03 -10.03 -2.47
N ALA A 108 -15.39 -10.17 -3.63
CA ALA A 108 -15.23 -11.47 -4.29
C ALA A 108 -14.41 -12.45 -3.43
N ALA A 109 -13.32 -11.99 -2.85
CA ALA A 109 -12.46 -12.80 -1.98
C ALA A 109 -13.21 -13.27 -0.73
N THR A 110 -14.01 -12.41 -0.09
CA THR A 110 -14.77 -12.76 1.12
C THR A 110 -15.70 -13.95 0.87
N TYR A 111 -16.40 -13.99 -0.26
CA TYR A 111 -17.25 -15.14 -0.62
C TYR A 111 -16.44 -16.44 -0.75
N PHE A 112 -15.33 -16.41 -1.50
CA PHE A 112 -14.53 -17.62 -1.72
C PHE A 112 -13.82 -18.10 -0.46
N PHE A 113 -13.28 -17.19 0.36
CA PHE A 113 -12.67 -17.55 1.63
C PHE A 113 -13.67 -18.10 2.64
N HIS A 114 -14.92 -17.61 2.63
CA HIS A 114 -15.99 -18.15 3.47
C HIS A 114 -16.39 -19.57 3.04
N ARG A 115 -16.41 -19.85 1.73
CA ARG A 115 -16.77 -21.18 1.20
C ARG A 115 -15.67 -22.22 1.37
N GLU A 116 -14.42 -21.85 1.11
CA GLU A 116 -13.27 -22.78 1.03
C GLU A 116 -12.42 -22.81 2.33
N GLY A 117 -12.76 -22.01 3.34
CA GLY A 117 -12.22 -22.15 4.70
C GLY A 117 -10.77 -21.69 4.93
N PHE A 118 -10.36 -20.55 4.35
CA PHE A 118 -9.01 -19.96 4.52
C PHE A 118 -7.81 -20.88 4.22
N ALA A 119 -8.01 -22.02 3.54
CA ALA A 119 -6.97 -23.02 3.32
C ALA A 119 -5.83 -22.55 2.39
N GLU A 120 -6.12 -21.62 1.47
CA GLU A 120 -5.14 -21.08 0.52
C GLU A 120 -4.72 -19.66 0.90
N SER A 121 -3.42 -19.47 1.15
CA SER A 121 -2.86 -18.15 1.50
C SER A 121 -2.24 -17.41 0.31
N ASN A 122 -2.10 -18.07 -0.85
CA ASN A 122 -1.52 -17.46 -2.04
C ASN A 122 -2.55 -16.64 -2.81
N ALA A 123 -2.41 -15.32 -2.79
CA ALA A 123 -3.29 -14.38 -3.48
C ALA A 123 -3.43 -14.67 -5.00
N ALA A 124 -2.37 -15.14 -5.66
CA ALA A 124 -2.42 -15.44 -7.10
C ALA A 124 -3.29 -16.67 -7.40
N VAL A 125 -3.26 -17.68 -6.51
CA VAL A 125 -4.10 -18.88 -6.62
C VAL A 125 -5.57 -18.50 -6.38
N VAL A 126 -5.84 -17.74 -5.33
CA VAL A 126 -7.20 -17.26 -5.01
C VAL A 126 -7.80 -16.44 -6.17
N VAL A 127 -7.03 -15.51 -6.75
CA VAL A 127 -7.49 -14.75 -7.91
C VAL A 127 -7.75 -15.65 -9.11
N ASN A 128 -6.89 -16.64 -9.36
CA ASN A 128 -7.11 -17.60 -10.43
C ASN A 128 -8.41 -18.41 -10.21
N ASP A 129 -8.66 -18.90 -9.00
CA ASP A 129 -9.83 -19.72 -8.71
C ASP A 129 -11.13 -18.91 -8.84
N ILE A 130 -11.14 -17.67 -8.34
CA ILE A 130 -12.26 -16.73 -8.53
C ILE A 130 -12.54 -16.52 -10.02
N THR A 131 -11.50 -16.26 -10.79
CA THR A 131 -11.64 -15.88 -12.20
C THR A 131 -11.96 -17.05 -13.11
N VAL A 132 -11.41 -18.24 -12.86
CA VAL A 132 -11.81 -19.47 -13.56
C VAL A 132 -13.27 -19.79 -13.22
N GLY A 133 -13.66 -19.70 -11.95
CA GLY A 133 -15.01 -20.02 -11.50
C GLY A 133 -16.08 -19.09 -12.06
N TRP A 134 -15.81 -17.80 -12.18
CA TRP A 134 -16.81 -16.80 -12.59
C TRP A 134 -16.68 -16.27 -14.02
N LEU A 135 -15.46 -16.14 -14.54
CA LEU A 135 -15.19 -15.57 -15.86
C LEU A 135 -14.70 -16.63 -16.87
N GLY A 136 -14.55 -17.88 -16.43
CA GLY A 136 -14.01 -18.96 -17.24
C GLY A 136 -12.52 -18.79 -17.57
N THR A 137 -11.99 -19.73 -18.35
CA THR A 137 -10.55 -19.77 -18.69
C THR A 137 -10.06 -18.49 -19.37
N PHE A 138 -10.87 -17.89 -20.25
CA PHE A 138 -10.50 -16.66 -20.94
C PHE A 138 -10.36 -15.48 -19.97
N GLY A 139 -11.29 -15.33 -19.04
CA GLY A 139 -11.23 -14.28 -18.01
C GLY A 139 -10.06 -14.47 -17.05
N SER A 140 -9.77 -15.70 -16.65
CA SER A 140 -8.60 -16.03 -15.82
C SER A 140 -7.27 -15.69 -16.52
N ILE A 141 -7.11 -16.01 -17.81
CA ILE A 141 -5.88 -15.64 -18.54
C ILE A 141 -5.68 -14.12 -18.52
N LEU A 142 -6.73 -13.37 -18.82
CA LEU A 142 -6.68 -11.91 -18.76
C LEU A 142 -6.38 -11.41 -17.33
N ALA A 143 -6.84 -12.15 -16.32
CA ALA A 143 -6.59 -11.86 -14.92
C ALA A 143 -5.16 -11.98 -14.51
N MET A 144 -4.59 -13.11 -14.83
CA MET A 144 -3.23 -13.42 -14.48
C MET A 144 -2.26 -12.47 -15.17
N LEU A 145 -2.57 -12.00 -16.40
CA LEU A 145 -1.81 -10.93 -17.05
C LEU A 145 -1.79 -9.65 -16.20
N GLY A 146 -2.93 -9.23 -15.64
CA GLY A 146 -3.01 -8.06 -14.76
C GLY A 146 -2.28 -8.27 -13.42
N VAL A 147 -2.51 -9.41 -12.76
CA VAL A 147 -1.89 -9.78 -11.49
C VAL A 147 -0.37 -9.88 -11.59
N ILE A 148 0.16 -10.35 -12.72
CA ILE A 148 1.60 -10.45 -12.96
C ILE A 148 2.19 -9.12 -13.41
N ALA A 149 1.48 -8.36 -14.26
CA ALA A 149 1.96 -7.07 -14.74
C ALA A 149 2.10 -6.05 -13.62
N ALA A 150 1.13 -5.94 -12.71
CA ALA A 150 1.11 -4.89 -11.68
C ALA A 150 2.35 -4.92 -10.74
N PRO A 151 2.81 -6.07 -10.21
CA PRO A 151 4.07 -6.17 -9.47
C PRO A 151 5.30 -5.86 -10.31
N ILE A 152 5.32 -6.22 -11.59
CA ILE A 152 6.46 -5.91 -12.49
C ILE A 152 6.57 -4.40 -12.71
N THR A 153 5.47 -3.72 -13.03
CA THR A 153 5.46 -2.28 -13.27
C THR A 153 5.73 -1.48 -11.99
N SER A 154 5.17 -1.94 -10.87
CA SER A 154 5.42 -1.34 -9.56
C SER A 154 6.87 -1.56 -9.12
N GLY A 155 7.41 -2.75 -9.39
CA GLY A 155 8.81 -3.12 -9.15
C GLY A 155 9.78 -2.24 -9.93
N ASP A 156 9.59 -2.08 -11.24
CA ASP A 156 10.41 -1.15 -12.05
C ASP A 156 10.41 0.26 -11.45
N THR A 157 9.22 0.75 -11.09
CA THR A 157 9.09 2.07 -10.48
C THR A 157 9.77 2.13 -9.11
N ALA A 158 9.71 1.07 -8.30
CA ALA A 158 10.39 0.97 -7.01
C ALA A 158 11.91 1.00 -7.15
N PHE A 159 12.50 0.18 -8.02
CA PHE A 159 13.95 0.17 -8.26
C PHE A 159 14.43 1.52 -8.83
N ARG A 160 13.64 2.14 -9.70
CA ARG A 160 13.94 3.48 -10.22
C ARG A 160 13.94 4.52 -9.10
N SER A 161 12.92 4.49 -8.23
CA SER A 161 12.81 5.40 -7.08
C SER A 161 13.95 5.21 -6.10
N ALA A 162 14.21 3.96 -5.71
CA ALA A 162 15.27 3.59 -4.77
C ALA A 162 16.64 4.05 -5.28
N ARG A 163 16.95 3.81 -6.56
CA ARG A 163 18.19 4.31 -7.18
C ARG A 163 18.32 5.83 -7.07
N LEU A 164 17.25 6.56 -7.35
CA LEU A 164 17.27 8.03 -7.28
C LEU A 164 17.42 8.53 -5.84
N ILE A 165 16.73 7.92 -4.88
CA ILE A 165 16.86 8.24 -3.45
C ILE A 165 18.31 8.02 -2.98
N VAL A 166 18.91 6.88 -3.32
CA VAL A 166 20.32 6.59 -2.98
C VAL A 166 21.26 7.56 -3.68
N ALA A 167 21.03 7.85 -4.95
CA ALA A 167 21.83 8.80 -5.72
C ALA A 167 21.80 10.21 -5.13
N ASP A 168 20.61 10.69 -4.75
CA ASP A 168 20.43 12.02 -4.17
C ASP A 168 21.07 12.10 -2.77
N THR A 169 20.94 11.03 -1.97
CA THR A 169 21.54 10.94 -0.63
C THR A 169 23.07 10.93 -0.70
N LEU A 170 23.64 10.16 -1.62
CA LEU A 170 25.09 10.06 -1.83
C LEU A 170 25.65 11.19 -2.73
N LYS A 171 24.78 12.08 -3.24
CA LYS A 171 25.12 13.14 -4.20
C LYS A 171 25.85 12.63 -5.45
N ILE A 172 25.45 11.46 -5.96
CA ILE A 172 26.04 10.82 -7.13
C ILE A 172 25.23 11.16 -8.39
N ASP A 173 25.83 11.90 -9.31
CA ASP A 173 25.21 12.22 -10.61
C ASP A 173 24.79 10.98 -11.39
N GLN A 174 23.54 10.97 -11.86
CA GLN A 174 22.96 9.86 -12.64
C GLN A 174 23.13 10.04 -14.16
N LYS A 175 24.11 10.84 -14.63
CA LYS A 175 24.36 11.05 -16.07
C LYS A 175 25.11 9.86 -16.71
N SER A 176 26.19 9.41 -16.08
CA SER A 176 27.01 8.29 -16.58
C SER A 176 26.40 6.93 -16.25
N VAL A 177 26.46 5.98 -17.19
CA VAL A 177 26.00 4.61 -16.99
C VAL A 177 26.78 3.91 -15.88
N LEU A 178 28.10 4.15 -15.77
CA LEU A 178 28.93 3.55 -14.73
C LEU A 178 28.48 4.00 -13.33
N LYS A 179 28.16 5.29 -13.16
CA LYS A 179 27.62 5.85 -11.90
C LYS A 179 26.25 5.26 -11.55
N ARG A 180 25.44 4.91 -12.55
CA ARG A 180 24.18 4.20 -12.33
C ARG A 180 24.43 2.77 -11.86
N LEU A 181 25.35 2.06 -12.52
CA LEU A 181 25.67 0.66 -12.18
C LEU A 181 26.22 0.52 -10.75
N TYR A 182 27.02 1.49 -10.27
CA TYR A 182 27.49 1.49 -8.88
C TYR A 182 26.36 1.45 -7.83
N ILE A 183 25.17 1.96 -8.17
CA ILE A 183 23.99 1.92 -7.29
C ILE A 183 23.11 0.72 -7.64
N CYS A 184 22.88 0.48 -8.93
CA CYS A 184 22.00 -0.61 -9.39
C CYS A 184 22.52 -1.99 -8.98
N VAL A 185 23.81 -2.27 -9.16
CA VAL A 185 24.35 -3.62 -8.93
C VAL A 185 24.19 -4.05 -7.47
N PRO A 186 24.62 -3.26 -6.46
CA PRO A 186 24.37 -3.60 -5.06
C PRO A 186 22.88 -3.74 -4.73
N MET A 187 22.04 -2.86 -5.28
CA MET A 187 20.59 -2.90 -5.05
C MET A 187 19.95 -4.17 -5.64
N PHE A 188 20.36 -4.61 -6.83
CA PHE A 188 19.90 -5.87 -7.42
C PHE A 188 20.41 -7.09 -6.64
N LEU A 189 21.67 -7.08 -6.17
CA LEU A 189 22.19 -8.15 -5.32
C LEU A 189 21.42 -8.26 -4.01
N ALA A 190 21.10 -7.12 -3.37
CA ALA A 190 20.27 -7.10 -2.16
C ALA A 190 18.87 -7.64 -2.43
N ALA A 191 18.24 -7.23 -3.55
CA ALA A 191 16.93 -7.74 -3.93
C ALA A 191 16.94 -9.24 -4.23
N ILE A 192 17.95 -9.75 -4.93
CA ILE A 192 18.14 -11.19 -5.16
C ILE A 192 18.31 -11.93 -3.84
N GLY A 193 19.09 -11.39 -2.90
CA GLY A 193 19.24 -11.98 -1.56
C GLY A 193 17.92 -12.08 -0.81
N ILE A 194 17.09 -11.02 -0.85
CA ILE A 194 15.75 -11.02 -0.25
C ILE A 194 14.82 -12.02 -0.96
N LEU A 195 14.90 -12.13 -2.29
CA LEU A 195 14.11 -13.10 -3.05
C LEU A 195 14.50 -14.55 -2.74
N VAL A 196 15.80 -14.84 -2.65
CA VAL A 196 16.29 -16.17 -2.23
C VAL A 196 15.79 -16.48 -0.82
N TYR A 197 15.86 -15.52 0.10
CA TYR A 197 15.30 -15.68 1.44
C TYR A 197 13.79 -15.97 1.39
N SER A 198 13.03 -15.21 0.58
CA SER A 198 11.59 -15.38 0.39
C SER A 198 11.21 -16.78 -0.12
N MET A 199 12.08 -17.41 -0.92
CA MET A 199 11.84 -18.73 -1.52
C MET A 199 12.41 -19.88 -0.67
N SER A 200 13.35 -19.59 0.24
CA SER A 200 14.01 -20.60 1.06
C SER A 200 13.20 -21.07 2.27
N ASP A 201 12.21 -20.29 2.68
CA ASP A 201 11.40 -20.52 3.88
C ASP A 201 9.92 -20.38 3.53
N ALA A 202 9.07 -21.28 4.06
CA ALA A 202 7.64 -21.27 3.79
C ALA A 202 6.98 -19.95 4.24
N ASP A 203 7.47 -19.36 5.34
CA ASP A 203 7.00 -18.09 5.88
C ASP A 203 7.85 -16.88 5.41
N GLY A 204 8.82 -17.11 4.51
CA GLY A 204 9.77 -16.10 4.05
C GLY A 204 9.07 -14.90 3.44
N PHE A 205 8.11 -15.15 2.54
CA PHE A 205 7.29 -14.09 1.92
C PHE A 205 6.46 -13.34 2.96
N ALA A 206 5.76 -14.05 3.86
CA ALA A 206 4.91 -13.44 4.88
C ALA A 206 5.72 -12.53 5.81
N ARG A 207 6.94 -12.94 6.19
CA ARG A 207 7.83 -12.13 7.01
C ARG A 207 8.30 -10.87 6.28
N ILE A 208 8.72 -10.99 5.01
CA ILE A 208 9.09 -9.82 4.19
C ILE A 208 7.89 -8.87 4.05
N TRP A 209 6.70 -9.43 3.83
CA TRP A 209 5.47 -8.65 3.69
C TRP A 209 5.17 -7.82 4.94
N ARG A 210 5.31 -8.39 6.14
CA ARG A 210 5.15 -7.66 7.41
C ARG A 210 6.09 -6.45 7.52
N TYR A 211 7.38 -6.63 7.21
CA TYR A 211 8.35 -5.53 7.20
C TYR A 211 8.04 -4.47 6.13
N PHE A 212 7.71 -4.91 4.91
CA PHE A 212 7.32 -4.01 3.83
C PHE A 212 6.09 -3.19 4.21
N ALA A 213 5.05 -3.85 4.68
CA ALA A 213 3.77 -3.27 5.05
C ALA A 213 3.94 -2.22 6.15
N TRP A 214 4.62 -2.56 7.24
CA TRP A 214 4.89 -1.63 8.32
C TRP A 214 5.76 -0.43 7.86
N SER A 215 6.78 -0.68 7.04
CA SER A 215 7.63 0.39 6.50
C SER A 215 6.83 1.34 5.60
N ASN A 216 5.96 0.80 4.75
CA ASN A 216 5.07 1.58 3.90
C ASN A 216 4.09 2.42 4.72
N GLN A 217 3.51 1.86 5.78
CA GLN A 217 2.59 2.59 6.64
C GLN A 217 3.29 3.68 7.46
N THR A 218 4.50 3.40 7.94
CA THR A 218 5.34 4.38 8.64
C THR A 218 5.68 5.56 7.72
N LEU A 219 5.99 5.29 6.46
CA LEU A 219 6.18 6.35 5.45
C LEU A 219 4.90 7.18 5.23
N ALA A 220 3.72 6.55 5.24
CA ALA A 220 2.44 7.25 5.19
C ALA A 220 2.25 8.17 6.41
N VAL A 221 2.58 7.70 7.63
CA VAL A 221 2.53 8.51 8.86
C VAL A 221 3.36 9.79 8.71
N PHE A 222 4.64 9.67 8.34
CA PHE A 222 5.51 10.85 8.19
C PHE A 222 5.03 11.79 7.08
N THR A 223 4.55 11.24 5.97
CA THR A 223 3.99 12.04 4.87
C THR A 223 2.76 12.81 5.32
N LEU A 224 1.82 12.16 6.01
CA LEU A 224 0.59 12.79 6.52
C LEU A 224 0.91 13.89 7.53
N TRP A 225 1.86 13.67 8.43
CA TRP A 225 2.33 14.70 9.36
C TRP A 225 2.98 15.89 8.64
N ALA A 226 3.81 15.64 7.63
CA ALA A 226 4.43 16.69 6.83
C ALA A 226 3.37 17.53 6.08
N VAL A 227 2.38 16.88 5.46
CA VAL A 227 1.28 17.57 4.77
C VAL A 227 0.40 18.32 5.77
N THR A 228 0.16 17.77 6.97
CA THR A 228 -0.59 18.45 8.04
C THR A 228 0.08 19.75 8.47
N VAL A 229 1.41 19.71 8.68
CA VAL A 229 2.21 20.89 8.99
C VAL A 229 2.14 21.91 7.85
N TRP A 230 2.26 21.46 6.60
CA TRP A 230 2.16 22.34 5.44
C TRP A 230 0.77 23.00 5.32
N LEU A 231 -0.32 22.23 5.40
CA LEU A 231 -1.69 22.75 5.34
C LEU A 231 -1.97 23.74 6.47
N PHE A 232 -1.47 23.47 7.68
CA PHE A 232 -1.60 24.38 8.81
C PHE A 232 -0.91 25.73 8.53
N ARG A 233 0.32 25.69 8.00
CA ARG A 233 1.08 26.90 7.64
C ARG A 233 0.44 27.71 6.52
N GLU A 234 -0.23 27.04 5.59
CA GLU A 234 -0.95 27.69 4.49
C GLU A 234 -2.35 28.18 4.89
N GLY A 235 -2.74 28.04 6.16
CA GLY A 235 -4.09 28.42 6.63
C GLY A 235 -5.21 27.57 6.01
N LYS A 236 -4.89 26.41 5.46
CA LYS A 236 -5.84 25.49 4.82
C LYS A 236 -6.40 24.49 5.83
N CYS A 237 -7.44 23.75 5.44
CA CYS A 237 -8.05 22.72 6.26
C CYS A 237 -7.06 21.55 6.50
N TYR A 238 -6.28 21.62 7.58
CA TYR A 238 -5.28 20.60 7.95
C TYR A 238 -5.91 19.35 8.59
N TRP A 239 -7.17 19.43 9.03
CA TRP A 239 -7.90 18.30 9.64
C TRP A 239 -7.99 17.08 8.72
N ILE A 240 -8.06 17.31 7.41
CA ILE A 240 -8.13 16.25 6.39
C ILE A 240 -6.91 15.32 6.42
N THR A 241 -5.74 15.80 6.85
CA THR A 241 -4.54 14.98 7.00
C THR A 241 -4.19 14.68 8.45
N LEU A 242 -4.57 15.54 9.40
CA LEU A 242 -4.29 15.32 10.83
C LEU A 242 -5.01 14.08 11.36
N ILE A 243 -6.30 13.90 11.02
CA ILE A 243 -7.07 12.75 11.51
C ILE A 243 -6.45 11.43 11.00
N PRO A 244 -6.18 11.26 9.69
CA PRO A 244 -5.42 10.11 9.21
C PRO A 244 -4.02 10.00 9.82
N ALA A 245 -3.30 11.11 10.05
CA ALA A 245 -1.96 11.07 10.64
C ALA A 245 -1.98 10.46 12.05
N LEU A 246 -2.92 10.89 12.89
CA LEU A 246 -3.10 10.38 14.25
C LEU A 246 -3.52 8.90 14.22
N PHE A 247 -4.49 8.55 13.36
CA PHE A 247 -4.94 7.16 13.21
C PHE A 247 -3.80 6.24 12.78
N MET A 248 -3.04 6.61 11.75
CA MET A 248 -1.92 5.81 11.27
C MET A 248 -0.76 5.77 12.27
N THR A 249 -0.58 6.83 13.06
CA THR A 249 0.36 6.81 14.20
C THR A 249 -0.06 5.73 15.21
N ALA A 250 -1.36 5.61 15.51
CA ALA A 250 -1.89 4.56 16.37
C ALA A 250 -1.63 3.17 15.77
N VAL A 251 -1.94 2.98 14.49
CA VAL A 251 -1.75 1.71 13.77
C VAL A 251 -0.28 1.27 13.83
N CYS A 252 0.65 2.13 13.40
CA CYS A 252 2.07 1.76 13.32
C CYS A 252 2.72 1.50 14.68
N THR A 253 2.36 2.30 15.71
CA THR A 253 2.92 2.16 17.05
C THR A 253 2.35 0.94 17.77
N THR A 254 1.03 0.75 17.72
CA THR A 254 0.38 -0.44 18.27
C THR A 254 0.92 -1.70 17.60
N TYR A 255 1.10 -1.69 16.27
CA TYR A 255 1.63 -2.85 15.56
C TYR A 255 3.04 -3.19 16.03
N LEU A 256 3.90 -2.18 16.18
CA LEU A 256 5.25 -2.38 16.69
C LEU A 256 5.26 -3.04 18.07
N PHE A 257 4.28 -2.73 18.93
CA PHE A 257 4.16 -3.35 20.25
C PHE A 257 3.60 -4.79 20.19
N ILE A 258 2.62 -5.07 19.33
CA ILE A 258 1.97 -6.40 19.23
C ILE A 258 2.79 -7.39 18.41
N ALA A 259 3.40 -6.95 17.31
CA ALA A 259 3.96 -7.84 16.30
C ALA A 259 5.12 -8.68 16.85
N PRO A 260 5.26 -9.94 16.41
CA PRO A 260 6.31 -10.83 16.88
C PRO A 260 7.71 -10.34 16.51
N GLU A 261 7.87 -9.68 15.37
CA GLU A 261 9.12 -9.01 14.98
C GLU A 261 9.40 -7.69 15.72
N GLY A 262 8.42 -7.18 16.48
CA GLY A 262 8.51 -5.99 17.30
C GLY A 262 8.76 -6.33 18.77
N PHE A 263 7.93 -5.79 19.67
CA PHE A 263 8.07 -6.03 21.11
C PHE A 263 7.31 -7.26 21.62
N SER A 264 6.42 -7.87 20.82
CA SER A 264 5.63 -9.05 21.22
C SER A 264 4.86 -8.89 22.53
N TRP A 265 4.32 -7.70 22.82
CA TRP A 265 3.59 -7.43 24.06
C TRP A 265 2.11 -7.81 23.96
N ALA A 266 1.50 -8.07 25.13
CA ALA A 266 0.07 -8.32 25.25
C ALA A 266 -0.76 -7.18 24.63
N ALA A 267 -1.87 -7.52 23.98
CA ALA A 267 -2.68 -6.58 23.21
C ALA A 267 -3.14 -5.36 24.04
N ASP A 268 -3.61 -5.57 25.27
CA ASP A 268 -4.09 -4.49 26.15
C ASP A 268 -3.01 -3.45 26.46
N THR A 269 -1.80 -3.91 26.77
CA THR A 269 -0.64 -3.04 27.01
C THR A 269 -0.27 -2.29 25.73
N SER A 270 -0.26 -2.99 24.60
CA SER A 270 0.07 -2.42 23.29
C SER A 270 -0.92 -1.35 22.84
N TYR A 271 -2.23 -1.55 23.05
CA TYR A 271 -3.26 -0.55 22.75
C TYR A 271 -3.09 0.70 23.61
N THR A 272 -2.80 0.51 24.90
CA THR A 272 -2.56 1.63 25.82
C THR A 272 -1.36 2.45 25.37
N LEU A 273 -0.25 1.80 25.03
CA LEU A 273 0.98 2.48 24.61
C LEU A 273 0.86 3.12 23.23
N GLY A 274 0.16 2.48 22.29
CA GLY A 274 -0.20 3.09 21.02
C GLY A 274 -1.02 4.37 21.21
N GLY A 275 -2.00 4.34 22.11
CA GLY A 275 -2.78 5.53 22.50
C GLY A 275 -1.93 6.62 23.13
N VAL A 276 -0.97 6.28 23.99
CA VAL A 276 -0.01 7.23 24.57
C VAL A 276 0.85 7.88 23.47
N CYS A 277 1.35 7.11 22.50
CA CYS A 277 2.12 7.66 21.38
C CYS A 277 1.30 8.68 20.56
N VAL A 278 0.02 8.38 20.31
CA VAL A 278 -0.91 9.30 19.62
C VAL A 278 -1.13 10.56 20.43
N ALA A 279 -1.36 10.44 21.74
CA ALA A 279 -1.55 11.58 22.63
C ALA A 279 -0.31 12.49 22.64
N ILE A 280 0.90 11.91 22.71
CA ILE A 280 2.15 12.65 22.62
C ILE A 280 2.25 13.40 21.29
N ALA A 281 1.99 12.73 20.18
CA ALA A 281 2.04 13.35 18.85
C ALA A 281 1.03 14.49 18.70
N ALA A 282 -0.20 14.29 19.18
CA ALA A 282 -1.26 15.31 19.17
C ALA A 282 -0.90 16.53 20.04
N VAL A 283 -0.41 16.31 21.26
CA VAL A 283 0.02 17.38 22.17
C VAL A 283 1.20 18.14 21.57
N TRP A 284 2.20 17.44 21.02
CA TRP A 284 3.33 18.08 20.36
C TRP A 284 2.85 18.98 19.21
N PHE A 285 2.00 18.46 18.32
CA PHE A 285 1.46 19.25 17.23
C PHE A 285 0.67 20.47 17.74
N ALA A 286 -0.19 20.31 18.75
CA ALA A 286 -0.97 21.41 19.32
C ALA A 286 -0.08 22.51 19.94
N VAL A 287 0.96 22.12 20.68
CA VAL A 287 1.93 23.06 21.26
C VAL A 287 2.71 23.78 20.17
N TRP A 288 3.15 23.05 19.14
CA TRP A 288 3.85 23.64 17.99
C TRP A 288 2.94 24.63 17.23
N ALA A 289 1.71 24.24 16.92
CA ALA A 289 0.71 25.03 16.23
C ALA A 289 0.36 26.31 16.99
N TRP A 290 0.20 26.22 18.32
CA TRP A 290 -0.02 27.37 19.18
C TRP A 290 1.16 28.34 19.19
N LYS A 291 2.39 27.82 19.28
CA LYS A 291 3.61 28.65 19.20
C LYS A 291 3.73 29.36 17.86
N LEU A 292 3.33 28.70 16.77
CA LEU A 292 3.38 29.29 15.43
C LEU A 292 2.37 30.43 15.29
N ARG A 293 1.11 30.22 15.69
CA ARG A 293 0.07 31.27 15.68
C ARG A 293 0.47 32.49 16.49
N LYS A 294 1.12 32.29 17.65
CA LYS A 294 1.65 33.39 18.47
C LYS A 294 2.72 34.23 17.77
N LYS A 295 3.43 33.67 16.80
CA LYS A 295 4.44 34.37 15.99
C LYS A 295 3.85 35.09 14.77
N GLY A 296 2.52 35.08 14.60
CA GLY A 296 1.85 35.74 13.48
C GLY A 296 2.04 35.03 12.14
N LEU A 297 2.38 33.74 12.16
CA LEU A 297 2.45 32.83 11.01
C LEU A 297 1.36 31.77 11.12
#